data_AF-A0A7V5TPD0-F1
#
_entry.id   AF-A0A7V5TPD0-F1
#
_cell.length_a   1.000
_cell.length_b   1.000
_cell.length_c   1.000
_cell.angle_alpha   90.00
_cell.angle_beta   90.00
_cell.angle_gamma   90.00
#
_symmetry.space_group_name_H-M   'P 1'
#
loop_
_entity.id
_entity.type
_entity.pdbx_description
1 polymer ?
#
loop_
_entity_poly.entity_id
_entity_poly.type
_entity_poly.pdbx_seq_one_letter_code
_entity_poly.pdbx_strand_id
1 'polypeptide(L)'
;QGLFNLFLEYWASSTHREDAANLWTSMLVQYKNVLVGIIEEGIRNGEFRPVDAEGLVWAMMAAYDGLTVYLSLVPDLDIQRAGQTLAETLLNSLLVGKE
;
A
#
# COMPACT_ATOMS: atom_id res chain seq x y z
N GLN A 1 15.87 10.53 11.20
CA GLN A 1 14.75 9.84 11.86
C GLN A 1 13.48 10.34 11.18
N GLY A 2 12.80 9.46 10.45
CA GLY A 2 11.70 9.83 9.55
C GLY A 2 10.32 9.70 10.21
N LEU A 3 9.30 10.23 9.53
CA LEU A 3 7.89 10.17 9.93
C LEU A 3 7.38 8.73 10.16
N PHE A 4 8.06 7.72 9.59
CA PHE A 4 7.67 6.31 9.74
C PHE A 4 7.69 5.80 11.19
N ASN A 5 8.68 6.19 12.00
CA ASN A 5 8.69 5.78 13.42
C ASN A 5 7.50 6.38 14.19
N LEU A 6 7.08 7.60 13.84
CA LEU A 6 5.89 8.22 14.41
C LEU A 6 4.63 7.41 14.02
N PHE A 7 4.52 6.95 12.78
CA PHE A 7 3.42 6.08 12.35
C PHE A 7 3.42 4.74 13.09
N LEU A 8 4.59 4.11 13.29
CA LEU A 8 4.70 2.85 14.05
C LEU A 8 4.30 3.01 15.52
N GLU A 9 4.79 4.05 16.20
CA GLU A 9 4.41 4.37 17.57
C GLU A 9 2.91 4.67 17.68
N TYR A 10 2.36 5.34 16.68
CA TYR A 10 0.94 5.63 16.60
C TYR A 10 0.10 4.37 16.41
N TRP A 11 0.50 3.46 15.50
CA TRP A 11 -0.15 2.16 15.33
C TRP A 11 -0.12 1.35 16.62
N ALA A 12 1.04 1.27 17.28
CA ALA A 12 1.20 0.55 18.54
C ALA A 12 0.34 1.12 19.67
N SER A 13 0.14 2.45 19.72
CA SER A 13 -0.63 3.14 20.78
C SER A 13 -2.11 3.30 20.48
N SER A 14 -2.55 3.09 19.23
CA SER A 14 -3.93 3.29 18.77
C SER A 14 -4.99 2.51 19.57
N THR A 15 -4.62 1.35 20.11
CA THR A 15 -5.50 0.53 20.97
C THR A 15 -5.87 1.19 22.31
N HIS A 16 -5.14 2.25 22.71
CA HIS A 16 -5.32 2.96 23.98
C HIS A 16 -5.77 4.41 23.79
N ARG A 17 -6.02 4.84 22.54
CA ARG A 17 -6.40 6.22 22.18
C ARG A 17 -7.40 6.21 21.02
N GLU A 18 -8.68 6.09 21.34
CA GLU A 18 -9.77 5.96 20.34
C GLU A 18 -9.81 7.11 19.32
N ASP A 19 -9.69 8.37 19.75
CA ASP A 19 -9.71 9.53 18.84
C ASP A 19 -8.56 9.49 17.82
N ALA A 20 -7.40 9.05 18.28
CA ALA A 20 -6.22 8.90 17.46
C ALA A 20 -6.42 7.75 16.43
N ALA A 21 -6.91 6.60 16.90
CA ALA A 21 -7.23 5.48 16.03
C ALA A 21 -8.25 5.87 14.94
N ASN A 22 -9.28 6.63 15.29
CA ASN A 22 -10.31 7.10 14.36
C ASN A 22 -9.74 8.06 13.30
N LEU A 23 -8.90 9.02 13.72
CA LEU A 23 -8.25 9.93 12.78
C LEU A 23 -7.40 9.17 11.77
N TRP A 24 -6.56 8.24 12.24
CA TRP A 24 -5.70 7.44 11.37
C TRP A 24 -6.50 6.58 10.40
N THR A 25 -7.49 5.84 10.91
CA THR A 25 -8.30 4.93 10.09
C THR A 25 -9.09 5.73 9.04
N SER A 26 -9.59 6.92 9.37
CA SER A 26 -10.28 7.78 8.41
C SER A 26 -9.37 8.28 7.29
N MET A 27 -8.12 8.65 7.59
CA MET A 27 -7.14 9.04 6.59
C MET A 27 -6.70 7.85 5.73
N LEU A 28 -6.47 6.70 6.36
CA LEU A 28 -6.08 5.47 5.67
C LEU A 28 -7.14 5.03 4.66
N VAL A 29 -8.42 5.07 5.04
CA VAL A 29 -9.54 4.74 4.15
C VAL A 29 -9.64 5.74 3.00
N GLN A 30 -9.46 7.04 3.26
CA GLN A 30 -9.46 8.05 2.20
C GLN A 30 -8.31 7.83 1.21
N TYR A 31 -7.10 7.59 1.70
CA TYR A 31 -5.94 7.31 0.87
C TYR A 31 -6.15 6.05 0.01
N LYS A 32 -6.62 4.96 0.64
CA LYS A 32 -6.99 3.72 -0.06
C LYS A 32 -8.01 3.98 -1.17
N ASN A 33 -9.04 4.79 -0.92
CA ASN A 33 -10.07 5.09 -1.92
C ASN A 33 -9.53 5.82 -3.16
N VAL A 34 -8.54 6.70 -2.99
CA VAL A 34 -7.86 7.34 -4.13
C VAL A 34 -7.21 6.30 -5.03
N LEU A 35 -6.48 5.35 -4.43
CA LEU A 35 -5.79 4.29 -5.16
C LEU A 35 -6.77 3.33 -5.85
N VAL A 36 -7.89 2.99 -5.19
CA VAL A 36 -8.96 2.17 -5.79
C VAL A 36 -9.50 2.85 -7.05
N GLY A 37 -9.76 4.15 -6.99
CA GLY A 37 -10.24 4.92 -8.15
C GLY A 37 -9.32 4.83 -9.37
N ILE A 38 -8.00 4.82 -9.16
CA ILE A 38 -7.00 4.67 -10.23
C ILE A 38 -7.11 3.29 -10.90
N ILE A 39 -7.20 2.22 -10.09
CA ILE A 39 -7.32 0.85 -10.62
C ILE A 39 -8.64 0.68 -11.37
N GLU A 40 -9.75 1.16 -10.81
CA GLU A 40 -11.06 1.10 -11.47
C GLU A 40 -11.10 1.90 -12.77
N GLU A 41 -10.43 3.06 -12.83
CA GLU A 41 -10.30 3.83 -14.07
C GLU A 41 -9.53 3.06 -15.13
N GLY A 42 -8.38 2.46 -14.78
CA GLY A 42 -7.62 1.61 -15.70
C GLY A 42 -8.42 0.40 -16.18
N ILE A 43 -9.25 -0.20 -15.34
CA ILE A 43 -10.17 -1.29 -15.74
C ILE A 43 -11.21 -0.77 -16.76
N ARG A 44 -11.84 0.39 -16.49
CA ARG A 44 -12.84 0.98 -17.39
C ARG A 44 -12.27 1.35 -18.75
N ASN A 45 -11.02 1.79 -18.79
CA ASN A 45 -10.33 2.16 -20.03
C ASN A 45 -9.75 0.96 -20.79
N GLY A 46 -9.81 -0.25 -20.21
CA GLY A 46 -9.22 -1.46 -20.78
C GLY A 46 -7.69 -1.53 -20.66
N GLU A 47 -7.09 -0.66 -19.84
CA GLU A 47 -5.65 -0.66 -19.54
C GLU A 47 -5.27 -1.77 -18.57
N PHE A 48 -6.15 -2.04 -17.59
CA PHE A 48 -6.00 -3.11 -16.60
C PHE A 48 -7.06 -4.19 -16.79
N ARG A 49 -6.70 -5.44 -16.51
CA ARG A 49 -7.65 -6.55 -16.48
C ARG A 49 -8.65 -6.38 -15.33
N PRO A 50 -9.87 -6.94 -15.43
CA PRO A 50 -10.83 -6.92 -14.32
C PRO A 50 -10.29 -7.64 -13.08
N VAL A 51 -10.26 -6.94 -11.94
CA VAL A 51 -9.83 -7.46 -10.63
C VAL A 51 -10.70 -6.88 -9.52
N ASP A 52 -10.64 -7.47 -8.32
CA ASP A 52 -11.11 -6.82 -7.10
C ASP A 52 -10.17 -5.66 -6.74
N ALA A 53 -10.53 -4.44 -7.14
CA ALA A 53 -9.72 -3.25 -6.96
C ALA A 53 -9.49 -2.92 -5.47
N GLU A 54 -10.52 -3.06 -4.63
CA GLU A 54 -10.41 -2.76 -3.21
C GLU A 54 -9.50 -3.77 -2.50
N GLY A 55 -9.73 -5.07 -2.70
CA GLY A 55 -8.89 -6.12 -2.15
C GLY A 55 -7.43 -5.99 -2.59
N LEU A 56 -7.19 -5.65 -3.87
CA LEU A 56 -5.85 -5.45 -4.40
C LEU A 56 -5.13 -4.27 -3.74
N VAL A 57 -5.80 -3.13 -3.60
CA VAL A 57 -5.18 -1.95 -2.97
C VAL A 57 -4.83 -2.23 -1.51
N TRP A 58 -5.70 -2.92 -0.76
CA TRP A 58 -5.38 -3.32 0.61
C TRP A 58 -4.14 -4.23 0.66
N ALA A 59 -4.05 -5.22 -0.23
CA ALA A 59 -2.88 -6.10 -0.31
C ALA A 59 -1.60 -5.34 -0.66
N MET A 60 -1.68 -4.41 -1.62
CA MET A 60 -0.56 -3.56 -2.03
C MET A 60 -0.07 -2.67 -0.88
N MET A 61 -0.99 -1.99 -0.19
CA MET A 61 -0.64 -1.13 0.94
C MET A 61 -0.01 -1.93 2.09
N ALA A 62 -0.55 -3.10 2.41
CA ALA A 62 0.02 -3.98 3.43
C ALA A 62 1.45 -4.44 3.07
N ALA A 63 1.71 -4.76 1.79
CA ALA A 63 3.04 -5.12 1.32
C ALA A 63 4.02 -3.93 1.41
N TYR A 64 3.56 -2.72 1.05
CA TYR A 64 4.35 -1.49 1.16
C TYR A 64 4.71 -1.16 2.63
N ASP A 65 3.73 -1.25 3.53
CA ASP A 65 3.93 -1.02 4.96
C ASP A 65 4.92 -2.04 5.54
N GLY A 66 4.77 -3.33 5.20
CA GLY A 66 5.67 -4.40 5.62
C GLY A 66 7.11 -4.21 5.13
N LEU A 67 7.30 -3.81 3.88
CA LEU A 67 8.62 -3.47 3.34
C LEU A 67 9.27 -2.32 4.13
N THR A 68 8.48 -1.32 4.51
CA THR A 68 8.96 -0.19 5.30
C THR A 68 9.34 -0.60 6.73
N VAL A 69 8.61 -1.56 7.33
CA VAL A 69 9.00 -2.19 8.61
C VAL A 69 10.32 -2.95 8.46
N TYR A 70 10.51 -3.74 7.41
CA TYR A 70 11.75 -4.50 7.25
C TYR A 70 13.00 -3.64 7.05
N LEU A 71 12.85 -2.44 6.47
CA LEU A 71 13.93 -1.47 6.38
C LEU A 71 14.49 -1.09 7.76
N SER A 72 13.67 -1.06 8.81
CA SER A 72 14.13 -0.74 10.17
C SER A 72 14.73 -1.94 10.92
N LEU A 73 14.48 -3.16 10.45
CA LEU A 73 14.88 -4.40 11.11
C LEU A 73 16.05 -5.13 10.42
N VAL A 74 16.25 -4.90 9.12
CA VAL A 74 17.25 -5.60 8.29
C VAL A 74 18.18 -4.56 7.66
N PRO A 75 19.35 -4.28 8.26
CA PRO A 75 20.23 -3.19 7.85
C PRO A 75 20.71 -3.24 6.39
N ASP A 76 20.86 -4.45 5.85
CA ASP A 76 21.37 -4.68 4.49
C ASP A 76 20.25 -4.94 3.47
N LEU A 77 18.99 -4.68 3.83
CA LEU A 77 17.88 -4.84 2.91
C LEU A 77 17.93 -3.77 1.82
N ASP A 78 18.05 -4.23 0.57
CA ASP A 78 17.89 -3.38 -0.60
C ASP A 78 16.41 -3.07 -0.85
N ILE A 79 15.92 -2.04 -0.17
CA ILE A 79 14.51 -1.61 -0.23
C ILE A 79 14.12 -1.08 -1.61
N GLN A 80 15.07 -0.50 -2.35
CA GLN A 80 14.81 -0.01 -3.71
C GLN A 80 14.51 -1.20 -4.62
N ARG A 81 15.35 -2.24 -4.58
CA ARG A 81 15.12 -3.46 -5.36
C ARG A 81 13.84 -4.18 -4.95
N ALA A 82 13.55 -4.27 -3.65
CA ALA A 82 12.33 -4.91 -3.16
C ALA A 82 11.07 -4.14 -3.59
N GLY A 83 11.09 -2.81 -3.49
CA GLY A 83 10.00 -1.94 -3.94
C GLY A 83 9.78 -2.00 -5.45
N GLN A 84 10.85 -2.01 -6.26
CA GLN A 84 10.76 -2.22 -7.71
C GLN A 84 10.13 -3.57 -8.03
N THR A 85 10.57 -4.64 -7.36
CA THR A 85 10.01 -5.98 -7.55
C THR A 85 8.52 -6.02 -7.23
N LEU A 86 8.08 -5.36 -6.15
CA LEU A 86 6.66 -5.24 -5.79
C LEU A 86 5.87 -4.51 -6.89
N ALA A 87 6.36 -3.35 -7.33
CA ALA A 87 5.70 -2.54 -8.36
C ALA A 87 5.59 -3.29 -9.69
N GLU A 88 6.68 -3.92 -10.15
CA GLU A 88 6.70 -4.73 -11.37
C GLU A 88 5.74 -5.92 -11.27
N THR A 89 5.74 -6.63 -10.14
CA THR A 89 4.86 -7.78 -9.94
C THR A 89 3.39 -7.36 -9.98
N LEU A 90 3.04 -6.25 -9.33
CA LEU A 90 1.68 -5.71 -9.34
C LEU A 90 1.27 -5.27 -10.74
N LEU A 91 2.08 -4.46 -11.41
CA LEU A 91 1.77 -3.95 -12.74
C LEU A 91 1.68 -5.08 -13.78
N ASN A 92 2.63 -6.01 -13.79
CA ASN A 92 2.59 -7.16 -14.69
C ASN A 92 1.39 -8.07 -14.42
N SER A 93 0.93 -8.13 -13.17
CA SER A 93 -0.31 -8.83 -12.85
C SER A 93 -1.56 -8.09 -13.34
N LEU A 94 -1.52 -6.78 -13.52
CA LEU A 94 -2.67 -5.97 -13.91
C LEU A 94 -2.79 -5.75 -15.41
N LEU A 95 -1.66 -5.57 -16.10
CA LEU A 95 -1.62 -5.26 -17.52
C LEU A 95 -2.21 -6.42 -18.33
N VAL A 96 -3.13 -6.10 -19.23
CA VAL A 96 -3.55 -7.04 -20.26
C VAL A 96 -2.35 -7.20 -21.20
N GLY A 97 -1.85 -8.44 -21.33
CA GLY A 97 -0.74 -8.73 -22.24
C GLY A 97 -1.07 -8.17 -23.63
N LYS A 98 -0.21 -7.30 -24.16
CA LYS A 98 -0.27 -6.95 -25.58
C LYS A 98 0.23 -8.18 -26.34
N GLU A 99 -0.69 -8.90 -26.98
CA GLU A 99 -0.34 -9.78 -28.11
C GLU A 99 0.35 -8.98 -29.22
#